data_AF-A0A6J4TGI6-F1
#
_entry.id   AF-A0A6J4TGI6-F1
#
_cell.length_a   1.000
_cell.length_b   1.000
_cell.length_c   1.000
_cell.angle_alpha   90.00
_cell.angle_beta   90.00
_cell.angle_gamma   90.00
#
_symmetry.space_group_name_H-M   'P 1'
#
loop_
_entity.id
_entity.type
_entity.pdbx_description
1 polymer ?
#
loop_
_entity_poly.entity_id
_entity_poly.type
_entity_poly.pdbx_seq_one_letter_code
_entity_poly.pdbx_strand_id
1 'polypeptide(L)'
;MRLISARTLPALAAAATLAVAGCGDDETSSSKSGGGGNGVDRAFVADMIPHHESAIEMAKIAQQRGESAFVKELADDISSSQSEEIATMRREDEALDAAGVKRGSLGVPDHMKGMDHDAAKLKSADPFDAAFIKMMIPHHEGAVEMAKVELAKGEDRELKALAQDIIDAQRREISEMREHLGGAASSDGGAPDEEHGSGHSG
;
A
#
# COMPACT_ATOMS: atom_id res chain seq x y z
N MET A 1 -17.57 5.49 -33.30
CA MET A 1 -18.86 4.80 -33.56
C MET A 1 -19.36 4.26 -32.22
N ARG A 2 -20.56 4.66 -31.79
CA ARG A 2 -21.14 4.38 -30.46
C ARG A 2 -21.58 2.92 -30.35
N LEU A 3 -21.40 2.29 -29.19
CA LEU A 3 -22.39 1.35 -28.65
C LEU A 3 -22.48 1.50 -27.12
N ILE A 4 -23.58 2.13 -26.70
CA ILE A 4 -24.08 2.22 -25.34
C ILE A 4 -24.95 0.97 -25.14
N SER A 5 -24.73 0.17 -24.11
CA SER A 5 -25.67 -0.88 -23.71
C SER A 5 -26.20 -0.57 -22.31
N ALA A 6 -27.32 0.13 -22.27
CA ALA A 6 -28.14 0.31 -21.08
C ALA A 6 -29.03 -0.92 -20.93
N ARG A 7 -29.07 -1.53 -19.74
CA ARG A 7 -30.11 -2.49 -19.38
C ARG A 7 -30.89 -1.95 -18.18
N THR A 8 -32.18 -1.82 -18.43
CA THR A 8 -33.25 -1.29 -17.61
C THR A 8 -33.62 -2.22 -16.45
N LEU A 9 -33.80 -1.66 -15.26
CA LEU A 9 -34.42 -2.28 -14.10
C LEU A 9 -35.95 -2.27 -14.24
N PRO A 10 -36.67 -3.33 -13.84
CA PRO A 10 -38.09 -3.22 -13.53
C PRO A 10 -38.26 -2.85 -12.05
N ALA A 11 -38.84 -1.68 -11.81
CA ALA A 11 -39.45 -1.31 -10.53
C ALA A 11 -40.81 -2.01 -10.41
N LEU A 12 -41.04 -2.72 -9.31
CA LEU A 12 -42.38 -3.15 -8.89
C LEU A 12 -42.67 -2.51 -7.53
N ALA A 13 -43.66 -1.63 -7.51
CA ALA A 13 -44.23 -1.04 -6.31
C ALA A 13 -45.57 -1.73 -6.01
N ALA A 14 -45.78 -2.15 -4.77
CA ALA A 14 -47.10 -2.30 -4.16
C ALA A 14 -46.98 -2.17 -2.63
N ALA A 15 -47.99 -1.54 -2.03
CA ALA A 15 -47.92 -0.77 -0.79
C ALA A 15 -48.63 -1.43 0.41
N ALA A 16 -48.41 -0.80 1.57
CA ALA A 16 -49.29 -0.66 2.76
C ALA A 16 -49.32 -1.84 3.78
N THR A 17 -48.56 -1.72 4.88
CA THR A 17 -48.89 -1.16 6.22
C THR A 17 -49.31 -2.22 7.25
N LEU A 18 -48.42 -2.50 8.21
CA LEU A 18 -48.80 -2.84 9.58
C LEU A 18 -47.96 -1.99 10.52
N ALA A 19 -48.61 -1.11 11.28
CA ALA A 19 -48.01 -0.44 12.41
C ALA A 19 -48.03 -1.40 13.61
N VAL A 20 -46.85 -1.83 14.06
CA VAL A 20 -46.68 -2.31 15.44
C VAL A 20 -45.75 -1.33 16.14
N ALA A 21 -46.29 -0.67 17.16
CA ALA A 21 -45.50 0.02 18.15
C ALA A 21 -44.81 -1.04 19.01
N GLY A 22 -43.48 -1.15 18.87
CA GLY A 22 -42.62 -1.92 19.75
C GLY A 22 -41.45 -1.04 20.15
N CYS A 23 -41.48 -0.49 21.37
CA CYS A 23 -40.26 -0.13 22.08
C CYS A 23 -39.44 -1.41 22.26
N GLY A 24 -38.16 -1.36 21.90
CA GLY A 24 -37.26 -2.49 22.14
C GLY A 24 -36.00 -2.35 21.34
N ASP A 25 -35.00 -1.81 22.03
CA ASP A 25 -33.58 -2.12 21.85
C ASP A 25 -32.86 -1.41 20.70
N ASP A 26 -32.26 -0.29 21.11
CA ASP A 26 -31.04 0.29 20.56
C ASP A 26 -29.96 -0.80 20.52
N GLU A 27 -29.94 -1.63 19.48
CA GLU A 27 -28.79 -2.45 19.13
C GLU A 27 -27.78 -1.53 18.42
N THR A 28 -27.30 -0.54 19.17
CA THR A 28 -25.96 -0.03 18.99
C THR A 28 -25.06 -1.26 19.04
N SER A 29 -24.66 -1.77 17.88
CA SER A 29 -23.50 -2.64 17.73
C SER A 29 -22.27 -1.82 18.11
N SER A 30 -22.17 -1.49 19.40
CA SER A 30 -20.92 -1.17 20.06
C SER A 30 -20.13 -2.47 19.98
N SER A 31 -19.40 -2.63 18.88
CA SER A 31 -18.16 -3.40 18.89
C SER A 31 -17.35 -2.84 20.05
N LYS A 32 -17.48 -3.48 21.21
CA LYS A 32 -16.59 -3.29 22.33
C LYS A 32 -15.29 -3.97 21.90
N SER A 33 -14.55 -3.33 21.01
CA SER A 33 -13.16 -3.68 20.72
C SER A 33 -12.37 -3.32 21.97
N GLY A 34 -12.44 -4.21 22.96
CA GLY A 34 -11.55 -4.27 24.10
C GLY A 34 -10.51 -5.35 23.86
N GLY A 35 -9.99 -5.47 22.62
CA GLY A 35 -8.68 -6.05 22.44
C GLY A 35 -7.71 -5.14 23.17
N GLY A 36 -7.07 -5.64 24.22
CA GLY A 36 -6.01 -4.87 24.88
C GLY A 36 -4.96 -4.49 23.84
N GLY A 37 -4.52 -3.24 23.86
CA GLY A 37 -3.35 -2.79 23.11
C GLY A 37 -2.30 -2.26 24.07
N ASN A 38 -1.08 -2.17 23.59
CA ASN A 38 0.08 -1.74 24.31
C ASN A 38 0.78 -0.56 23.60
N GLY A 39 1.92 -0.14 24.15
CA GLY A 39 2.65 1.01 23.61
C GLY A 39 3.29 0.79 22.25
N VAL A 40 3.48 -0.46 21.81
CA VAL A 40 3.96 -0.80 20.47
C VAL A 40 2.88 -0.46 19.45
N ASP A 41 1.62 -0.81 19.70
CA ASP A 41 0.51 -0.51 18.79
C ASP A 41 0.40 1.00 18.50
N ARG A 42 0.43 1.80 19.58
CA ARG A 42 0.46 3.28 19.50
C ARG A 42 1.71 3.84 18.81
N ALA A 43 2.84 3.11 18.85
CA ALA A 43 4.08 3.52 18.21
C ALA A 43 4.11 3.12 16.73
N PHE A 44 3.57 1.95 16.39
CA PHE A 44 3.39 1.47 15.03
C PHE A 44 2.53 2.45 14.24
N VAL A 45 1.36 2.82 14.76
CA VAL A 45 0.49 3.79 14.09
C VAL A 45 1.18 5.16 13.94
N ALA A 46 1.87 5.62 14.98
CA ALA A 46 2.55 6.91 14.97
C ALA A 46 3.69 7.00 13.94
N ASP A 47 4.36 5.87 13.65
CA ASP A 47 5.43 5.80 12.65
C ASP A 47 4.89 5.45 11.25
N MET A 48 3.88 4.58 11.15
CA MET A 48 3.38 4.06 9.87
C MET A 48 2.44 5.03 9.15
N ILE A 49 1.65 5.84 9.86
CA ILE A 49 0.83 6.88 9.20
C ILE A 49 1.69 7.85 8.37
N PRO A 50 2.70 8.55 8.93
CA PRO A 50 3.50 9.47 8.13
C PRO A 50 4.33 8.75 7.06
N HIS A 51 4.71 7.49 7.28
CA HIS A 51 5.35 6.66 6.28
C HIS A 51 4.44 6.46 5.06
N HIS A 52 3.20 6.03 5.28
CA HIS A 52 2.20 5.85 4.22
C HIS A 52 1.83 7.15 3.52
N GLU A 53 1.70 8.25 4.26
CA GLU A 53 1.45 9.58 3.66
C GLU A 53 2.56 9.96 2.66
N SER A 54 3.82 9.59 2.95
CA SER A 54 4.97 9.82 2.07
C SER A 54 4.94 8.95 0.80
N ALA A 55 4.58 7.68 0.93
CA ALA A 55 4.38 6.80 -0.23
C ALA A 55 3.24 7.28 -1.12
N ILE A 56 2.13 7.77 -0.55
CA ILE A 56 1.03 8.39 -1.29
C ILE A 56 1.49 9.66 -2.01
N GLU A 57 2.37 10.48 -1.42
CA GLU A 57 2.96 11.63 -2.13
C GLU A 57 3.78 11.19 -3.35
N MET A 58 4.65 10.19 -3.19
CA MET A 58 5.43 9.64 -4.31
C MET A 58 4.53 9.04 -5.38
N ALA A 59 3.48 8.32 -5.00
CA ALA A 59 2.50 7.74 -5.91
C ALA A 59 1.76 8.82 -6.72
N LYS A 60 1.35 9.93 -6.09
CA LYS A 60 0.75 11.07 -6.80
C LYS A 60 1.70 11.71 -7.82
N ILE A 61 3.00 11.75 -7.53
CA ILE A 61 4.01 12.21 -8.50
C ILE A 61 4.08 11.19 -9.67
N ALA A 62 4.04 9.90 -9.37
CA ALA A 62 4.06 8.83 -10.38
C ALA A 62 2.81 8.78 -11.27
N GLN A 63 1.63 9.07 -10.74
CA GLN A 63 0.42 9.23 -11.57
C GLN A 63 0.57 10.34 -12.63
N GLN A 64 1.32 11.40 -12.31
CA GLN A 64 1.53 12.54 -13.20
C GLN A 64 2.69 12.34 -14.18
N ARG A 65 3.78 11.70 -13.73
CA ARG A 65 5.05 11.60 -14.47
C ARG A 65 5.35 10.21 -15.01
N GLY A 66 4.67 9.17 -14.52
CA GLY A 66 4.88 7.79 -14.92
C GLY A 66 4.74 7.62 -16.43
N GLU A 67 5.63 6.83 -17.01
CA GLU A 67 5.65 6.57 -18.45
C GLU A 67 5.06 5.19 -18.77
N SER A 68 5.41 4.17 -18.00
CA SER A 68 4.89 2.82 -18.13
C SER A 68 3.51 2.65 -17.49
N ALA A 69 2.73 1.72 -18.04
CA ALA A 69 1.47 1.29 -17.43
C ALA A 69 1.70 0.72 -16.02
N PHE A 70 2.77 -0.07 -15.86
CA PHE A 70 3.15 -0.64 -14.57
C PHE A 70 3.31 0.41 -13.47
N VAL A 71 4.06 1.49 -13.71
CA VAL A 71 4.26 2.54 -12.69
C VAL A 71 2.97 3.28 -12.36
N LYS A 72 2.07 3.49 -13.34
CA LYS A 72 0.78 4.14 -13.09
C LYS A 72 -0.15 3.26 -12.27
N GLU A 73 -0.26 1.98 -12.64
CA GLU A 73 -1.08 0.99 -11.92
C GLU A 73 -0.57 0.81 -10.49
N LEU A 74 0.75 0.61 -10.31
CA LEU A 74 1.36 0.53 -8.99
C LEU A 74 1.11 1.78 -8.14
N ALA A 75 1.15 2.99 -8.74
CA ALA A 75 0.87 4.22 -8.02
C ALA A 75 -0.61 4.36 -7.62
N ASP A 76 -1.54 3.90 -8.46
CA ASP A 76 -2.97 3.87 -8.13
C ASP A 76 -3.24 2.90 -6.98
N ASP A 77 -2.65 1.70 -7.04
CA ASP A 77 -2.81 0.66 -6.02
C ASP A 77 -2.24 1.12 -4.67
N ILE A 78 -1.00 1.64 -4.64
CA ILE A 78 -0.38 2.22 -3.43
C ILE A 78 -1.24 3.33 -2.84
N SER A 79 -1.76 4.24 -3.68
CA SER A 79 -2.57 5.36 -3.21
C SER A 79 -3.87 4.89 -2.57
N SER A 80 -4.51 3.89 -3.17
CA SER A 80 -5.79 3.34 -2.68
C SER A 80 -5.59 2.55 -1.40
N SER A 81 -4.71 1.55 -1.41
CA SER A 81 -4.49 0.65 -0.28
C SER A 81 -4.00 1.43 0.95
N GLN A 82 -2.95 2.22 0.80
CA GLN A 82 -2.36 2.93 1.93
C GLN A 82 -3.30 4.00 2.52
N SER A 83 -4.23 4.56 1.73
CA SER A 83 -5.27 5.46 2.26
C SER A 83 -6.26 4.72 3.16
N GLU A 84 -6.67 3.51 2.79
CA GLU A 84 -7.55 2.65 3.59
C GLU A 84 -6.84 2.17 4.86
N GLU A 85 -5.57 1.78 4.74
CA GLU A 85 -4.73 1.38 5.88
C GLU A 85 -4.54 2.53 6.87
N ILE A 86 -4.30 3.77 6.41
CA ILE A 86 -4.28 4.97 7.25
C ILE A 86 -5.61 5.16 7.99
N ALA A 87 -6.74 4.94 7.31
CA ALA A 87 -8.06 5.09 7.94
C ALA A 87 -8.24 4.09 9.09
N THR A 88 -7.84 2.83 8.90
CA THR A 88 -7.83 1.81 9.97
C THR A 88 -6.89 2.20 11.10
N MET A 89 -5.64 2.56 10.81
CA MET A 89 -4.68 2.99 11.83
C MET A 89 -5.20 4.16 12.67
N ARG A 90 -5.80 5.18 12.05
CA ARG A 90 -6.36 6.34 12.76
C ARG A 90 -7.49 5.94 13.71
N ARG A 91 -8.39 5.04 13.30
CA ARG A 91 -9.47 4.56 14.17
C ARG A 91 -8.92 3.82 15.38
N GLU A 92 -7.99 2.89 15.16
CA GLU A 92 -7.45 2.08 16.26
C GLU A 92 -6.58 2.94 17.20
N ASP A 93 -5.84 3.92 16.68
CA ASP A 93 -5.08 4.87 17.52
C ASP A 93 -5.99 5.71 18.42
N GLU A 94 -7.15 6.15 17.92
CA GLU A 94 -8.17 6.86 18.71
C GLU A 94 -8.76 5.96 19.80
N ALA A 95 -9.08 4.70 19.46
CA ALA A 95 -9.60 3.72 20.43
C ALA A 95 -8.58 3.44 21.55
N LEU A 96 -7.31 3.25 21.19
CA LEU A 96 -6.21 3.04 22.15
C LEU A 96 -5.96 4.28 23.01
N ASP A 97 -6.07 5.49 22.45
CA ASP A 97 -5.98 6.74 23.22
C ASP A 97 -7.09 6.86 24.26
N ALA A 98 -8.34 6.61 23.84
CA ALA A 98 -9.50 6.62 24.72
C ALA A 98 -9.40 5.58 25.84
N ALA A 99 -8.76 4.44 25.57
CA ALA A 99 -8.45 3.40 26.56
C ALA A 99 -7.26 3.76 27.49
N GLY A 100 -6.60 4.90 27.27
CA GLY A 100 -5.48 5.38 28.08
C GLY A 100 -4.15 4.70 27.80
N VAL A 101 -4.04 3.94 26.71
CA VAL A 101 -2.80 3.27 26.29
C VAL A 101 -1.76 4.33 25.94
N LYS A 102 -0.61 4.27 26.61
CA LYS A 102 0.48 5.23 26.38
C LYS A 102 1.33 4.78 25.21
N ARG A 103 1.72 5.74 24.36
CA ARG A 103 2.69 5.50 23.29
C ARG A 103 4.02 5.02 23.86
N GLY A 104 4.49 3.88 23.34
CA GLY A 104 5.79 3.31 23.63
C GLY A 104 6.80 3.66 22.52
N SER A 105 7.62 2.68 22.18
CA SER A 105 8.59 2.78 21.08
C SER A 105 8.52 1.52 20.23
N LEU A 106 8.54 1.70 18.91
CA LEU A 106 8.62 0.60 17.95
C LEU A 106 10.04 -0.02 17.95
N GLY A 107 11.06 0.78 18.25
CA GLY A 107 12.46 0.32 18.28
C GLY A 107 13.07 0.07 16.89
N VAL A 108 12.44 0.57 15.82
CA VAL A 108 13.02 0.58 14.46
C VAL A 108 13.78 1.90 14.27
N PRO A 109 15.10 1.87 14.02
CA PRO A 109 15.88 3.07 13.75
C PRO A 109 15.40 3.81 12.49
N ASP A 110 15.47 5.14 12.47
CA ASP A 110 14.91 5.94 11.36
C ASP A 110 15.49 5.58 9.97
N HIS A 111 16.78 5.23 9.90
CA HIS A 111 17.41 4.81 8.63
C HIS A 111 16.87 3.47 8.09
N MET A 112 16.28 2.63 8.95
CA MET A 112 15.65 1.37 8.53
C MET A 112 14.21 1.57 8.06
N LYS A 113 13.61 2.74 8.29
CA LYS A 113 12.21 3.03 7.91
C LYS A 113 12.06 3.40 6.43
N GLY A 114 13.13 3.45 5.63
CA GLY A 114 13.00 3.74 4.19
C GLY A 114 12.54 5.17 3.83
N MET A 115 12.54 6.08 4.80
CA MET A 115 12.07 7.47 4.64
C MET A 115 13.12 8.42 4.03
N ASP A 116 14.30 7.92 3.66
CA ASP A 116 15.37 8.73 3.02
C ASP A 116 15.13 8.86 1.52
N HIS A 117 14.07 9.57 1.15
CA HIS A 117 13.78 9.93 -0.24
C HIS A 117 13.59 11.44 -0.39
N ASP A 118 13.83 11.94 -1.60
CA ASP A 118 13.73 13.35 -1.95
C ASP A 118 12.72 13.52 -3.07
N ALA A 119 11.55 14.04 -2.72
CA ALA A 119 10.47 14.30 -3.66
C ALA A 119 10.87 15.27 -4.79
N ALA A 120 11.80 16.21 -4.55
CA ALA A 120 12.30 17.11 -5.58
C ALA A 120 13.21 16.38 -6.58
N LYS A 121 14.06 15.47 -6.10
CA LYS A 121 14.81 14.56 -6.99
C LYS A 121 13.87 13.68 -7.81
N LEU A 122 12.84 13.09 -7.20
CA LEU A 122 11.86 12.28 -7.93
C LEU A 122 11.13 13.08 -9.02
N LYS A 123 10.70 14.31 -8.71
CA LYS A 123 10.00 15.22 -9.65
C LYS A 123 10.86 15.63 -10.86
N SER A 124 12.18 15.53 -10.77
CA SER A 124 13.12 15.91 -11.82
C SER A 124 13.86 14.72 -12.45
N ALA A 125 13.62 13.50 -11.95
CA ALA A 125 14.31 12.30 -12.40
C ALA A 125 13.97 11.94 -13.86
N ASP A 126 14.97 11.37 -14.54
CA ASP A 126 14.93 10.83 -15.90
C ASP A 126 15.97 9.69 -16.02
N PRO A 127 15.59 8.45 -16.37
CA PRO A 127 14.21 7.97 -16.58
C PRO A 127 13.42 7.96 -15.27
N PHE A 128 12.20 8.52 -15.31
CA PHE A 128 11.36 8.71 -14.12
C PHE A 128 10.97 7.39 -13.45
N ASP A 129 10.45 6.44 -14.23
CA ASP A 129 9.94 5.16 -13.73
C ASP A 129 11.00 4.38 -12.93
N ALA A 130 12.23 4.32 -13.43
CA ALA A 130 13.32 3.65 -12.73
C ALA A 130 13.69 4.36 -11.42
N ALA A 131 13.60 5.69 -11.37
CA ALA A 131 13.87 6.43 -10.15
C ALA A 131 12.76 6.24 -9.11
N PHE A 132 11.49 6.27 -9.53
CA PHE A 132 10.35 5.96 -8.66
C PHE A 132 10.50 4.57 -8.03
N ILE A 133 10.74 3.53 -8.85
CA ILE A 133 10.89 2.16 -8.35
C ILE A 133 12.07 2.02 -7.38
N LYS A 134 13.23 2.61 -7.71
CA LYS A 134 14.42 2.58 -6.85
C LYS A 134 14.22 3.29 -5.51
N MET A 135 13.32 4.27 -5.43
CA MET A 135 12.95 4.94 -4.18
C MET A 135 11.88 4.16 -3.42
N MET A 136 10.91 3.56 -4.12
CA MET A 136 9.79 2.88 -3.49
C MET A 136 10.18 1.51 -2.90
N ILE A 137 11.15 0.79 -3.48
CA ILE A 137 11.66 -0.47 -2.91
C ILE A 137 12.13 -0.32 -1.45
N PRO A 138 13.12 0.55 -1.12
CA PRO A 138 13.59 0.69 0.25
C PRO A 138 12.52 1.30 1.19
N HIS A 139 11.62 2.13 0.65
CA HIS A 139 10.47 2.63 1.40
C HIS A 139 9.56 1.49 1.86
N HIS A 140 9.21 0.58 0.95
CA HIS A 140 8.41 -0.60 1.28
C HIS A 140 9.14 -1.57 2.21
N GLU A 141 10.45 -1.76 2.04
CA GLU A 141 11.24 -2.57 2.97
C GLU A 141 11.16 -2.03 4.40
N GLY A 142 11.16 -0.71 4.56
CA GLY A 142 10.98 -0.05 5.86
C GLY A 142 9.62 -0.32 6.50
N ALA A 143 8.53 -0.22 5.73
CA ALA A 143 7.20 -0.59 6.21
C ALA A 143 7.10 -2.08 6.59
N VAL A 144 7.70 -2.98 5.83
CA VAL A 144 7.76 -4.41 6.18
C VAL A 144 8.48 -4.63 7.51
N GLU A 145 9.58 -3.94 7.79
CA GLU A 145 10.28 -4.05 9.08
C GLU A 145 9.45 -3.50 10.24
N MET A 146 8.77 -2.36 10.07
CA MET A 146 7.86 -1.81 11.08
C MET A 146 6.67 -2.74 11.36
N ALA A 147 6.05 -3.29 10.32
CA ALA A 147 4.92 -4.22 10.43
C ALA A 147 5.31 -5.55 11.10
N LYS A 148 6.52 -6.07 10.86
CA LYS A 148 7.01 -7.25 11.59
C LYS A 148 7.12 -7.02 13.10
N VAL A 149 7.52 -5.82 13.51
CA VAL A 149 7.58 -5.47 14.94
C VAL A 149 6.18 -5.47 15.54
N GLU A 150 5.22 -4.86 14.86
CA GLU A 150 3.82 -4.85 15.28
C GLU A 150 3.26 -6.27 15.41
N LEU A 151 3.44 -7.08 14.38
CA LEU A 151 2.99 -8.47 14.39
C LEU A 151 3.59 -9.27 15.56
N ALA A 152 4.87 -9.03 15.89
CA ALA A 152 5.58 -9.73 16.96
C ALA A 152 5.25 -9.21 18.37
N LYS A 153 5.02 -7.91 18.54
CA LYS A 153 5.01 -7.25 19.87
C LYS A 153 3.75 -6.43 20.17
N GLY A 154 2.95 -6.09 19.17
CA GLY A 154 1.64 -5.48 19.34
C GLY A 154 0.63 -6.45 19.96
N GLU A 155 -0.41 -5.90 20.55
CA GLU A 155 -1.49 -6.63 21.22
C GLU A 155 -2.87 -6.37 20.59
N ASP A 156 -3.02 -5.24 19.89
CA ASP A 156 -4.25 -4.91 19.18
C ASP A 156 -4.44 -5.85 17.98
N ARG A 157 -5.59 -6.53 17.94
CA ARG A 157 -5.82 -7.58 16.94
C ARG A 157 -6.00 -7.01 15.54
N GLU A 158 -6.60 -5.83 15.42
CA GLU A 158 -6.85 -5.18 14.14
C GLU A 158 -5.53 -4.66 13.56
N LEU A 159 -4.68 -4.03 14.38
CA LEU A 159 -3.37 -3.55 13.95
C LEU A 159 -2.40 -4.70 13.59
N LYS A 160 -2.47 -5.83 14.30
CA LYS A 160 -1.70 -7.03 13.92
C LYS A 160 -2.18 -7.65 12.61
N ALA A 161 -3.50 -7.67 12.37
CA ALA A 161 -4.05 -8.14 11.10
C ALA A 161 -3.60 -7.24 9.95
N LEU A 162 -3.77 -5.92 10.13
CA LEU A 162 -3.28 -4.91 9.20
C LEU A 162 -1.78 -5.04 8.94
N ALA A 163 -0.96 -5.28 9.97
CA ALA A 163 0.47 -5.47 9.82
C ALA A 163 0.81 -6.70 8.96
N GLN A 164 0.07 -7.80 9.09
CA GLN A 164 0.23 -8.97 8.23
C GLN A 164 -0.14 -8.64 6.76
N ASP A 165 -1.24 -7.92 6.55
CA ASP A 165 -1.69 -7.51 5.22
C ASP A 165 -0.65 -6.59 4.54
N ILE A 166 -0.09 -5.62 5.27
CA ILE A 166 1.01 -4.76 4.80
C ILE A 166 2.23 -5.58 4.40
N ILE A 167 2.63 -6.57 5.21
CA ILE A 167 3.78 -7.44 4.91
C ILE A 167 3.56 -8.19 3.60
N ASP A 168 2.37 -8.76 3.41
CA ASP A 168 2.07 -9.60 2.25
C ASP A 168 1.94 -8.77 0.97
N ALA A 169 1.25 -7.63 1.03
CA ALA A 169 1.11 -6.71 -0.09
C ALA A 169 2.46 -6.11 -0.50
N GLN A 170 3.19 -5.51 0.43
CA GLN A 170 4.42 -4.80 0.08
C GLN A 170 5.55 -5.73 -0.36
N ARG A 171 5.58 -6.98 0.11
CA ARG A 171 6.52 -7.99 -0.43
C ARG A 171 6.22 -8.35 -1.88
N ARG A 172 4.94 -8.42 -2.26
CA ARG A 172 4.55 -8.66 -3.66
C ARG A 172 4.97 -7.48 -4.54
N GLU A 173 4.64 -6.27 -4.13
CA GLU A 173 4.99 -5.04 -4.85
C GLU A 173 6.52 -4.89 -4.99
N ILE A 174 7.31 -5.22 -3.94
CA ILE A 174 8.78 -5.26 -4.03
C ILE A 174 9.26 -6.26 -5.10
N SER A 175 8.64 -7.45 -5.19
CA SER A 175 9.00 -8.45 -6.21
C SER A 175 8.74 -7.92 -7.61
N GLU A 176 7.55 -7.37 -7.84
CA GLU A 176 7.12 -6.82 -9.14
C GLU A 176 8.00 -5.64 -9.57
N MET A 177 8.31 -4.74 -8.63
CA MET A 177 9.25 -3.63 -8.83
C MET A 177 10.66 -4.10 -9.23
N ARG A 178 11.19 -5.13 -8.56
CA ARG A 178 12.51 -5.70 -8.87
C ARG A 178 12.53 -6.37 -10.24
N GLU A 179 11.46 -7.09 -10.59
CA GLU A 179 11.30 -7.69 -11.91
C GLU A 179 11.27 -6.63 -13.00
N HIS A 180 10.59 -5.50 -12.78
CA HIS A 180 10.53 -4.40 -13.74
C HIS A 180 11.91 -3.75 -13.95
N LEU A 181 12.72 -3.57 -12.90
CA LEU A 181 14.10 -3.08 -13.03
C LEU A 181 15.03 -4.08 -13.75
N GLY A 182 14.86 -5.38 -13.50
CA GLY A 182 15.64 -6.45 -14.15
C GLY A 182 15.26 -6.68 -15.62
N GLY A 183 14.00 -6.46 -15.97
CA GLY A 183 13.49 -6.53 -17.34
C GLY A 183 14.03 -5.40 -18.24
N ALA A 184 14.27 -4.22 -17.69
CA ALA A 184 14.87 -3.09 -18.42
C ALA A 184 16.35 -3.31 -18.80
N ALA A 185 17.06 -4.22 -18.11
CA ALA A 185 18.44 -4.58 -18.43
C ALA A 185 18.56 -5.67 -19.51
N SER A 186 17.45 -6.26 -19.97
CA SER A 186 17.44 -7.40 -20.89
C SER A 186 17.09 -7.05 -22.35
N SER A 187 16.87 -5.77 -22.67
CA SER A 187 16.53 -5.35 -24.05
C SER A 187 17.72 -4.88 -24.89
N ASP A 188 18.96 -5.05 -24.43
CA ASP A 188 20.18 -4.77 -25.23
C ASP A 188 21.05 -6.03 -25.43
N GLY A 189 20.38 -7.14 -25.75
CA GLY A 189 21.03 -8.37 -26.24
C GLY A 189 21.11 -8.36 -27.76
N GLY A 190 21.95 -7.49 -28.31
CA GLY A 190 22.28 -7.47 -29.72
C GLY A 190 22.65 -8.87 -30.23
N ALA A 191 21.99 -9.28 -31.31
CA ALA A 191 22.37 -10.47 -32.05
C ALA A 191 23.81 -10.30 -32.57
N PRO A 192 24.73 -11.26 -32.36
CA PRO A 192 25.90 -11.34 -33.21
C PRO A 192 25.49 -11.95 -34.55
N ASP A 193 25.71 -11.17 -35.61
CA ASP A 193 25.68 -11.58 -37.00
C ASP A 193 26.53 -12.85 -37.22
N GLU A 194 25.90 -13.93 -37.70
CA GLU A 194 26.64 -15.07 -38.23
C GLU A 194 27.19 -14.73 -39.62
N GLU A 195 28.45 -14.28 -39.66
CA GLU A 195 29.19 -14.09 -40.90
C GLU A 195 29.72 -15.41 -41.44
N HIS A 196 29.39 -15.63 -42.71
CA HIS A 196 29.70 -16.75 -43.58
C HIS A 196 31.20 -16.77 -43.94
N GLY A 197 31.95 -17.80 -43.53
CA GLY A 197 33.39 -17.92 -43.81
C GLY A 197 33.78 -19.27 -44.42
N SER A 198 33.66 -19.40 -45.75
CA SER A 198 34.15 -20.54 -46.52
C SER A 198 35.69 -20.60 -46.57
N GLY A 199 36.27 -21.75 -46.19
CA GLY A 199 37.37 -22.44 -46.87
C GLY A 199 38.78 -21.82 -46.95
N HIS A 200 39.77 -22.54 -46.39
CA HIS A 200 41.00 -22.78 -47.14
C HIS A 200 41.73 -24.06 -46.67
N SER A 201 42.15 -24.85 -47.66
CA SER A 201 42.94 -26.07 -47.56
C SER A 201 44.38 -25.82 -47.11
N GLY A 202 45.01 -26.84 -46.53
CA GLY A 202 46.45 -26.93 -46.25
C GLY A 202 46.78 -28.12 -45.39
#